data_AF-A0A1C5CNF7-F1
#
_entry.id   AF-A0A1C5CNF7-F1
#
_cell.length_a   1.000
_cell.length_b   1.000
_cell.length_c   1.000
_cell.angle_alpha   90.00
_cell.angle_beta   90.00
_cell.angle_gamma   90.00
#
_symmetry.space_group_name_H-M   'P 1'
#
loop_
_entity.id
_entity.type
_entity.pdbx_description
1 polymer ?
#
loop_
_entity_poly.entity_id
_entity_poly.type
_entity_poly.pdbx_seq_one_letter_code
_entity_poly.pdbx_strand_id
1 'polypeptide(L)' 'MALCRTGHLRAGGRGPETTVDLRTDGRPDEVVVRIDTAWNGGASDRNSENHQHRVPAPDTGDKYVF' A
#
# COMPACT_ATOMS: atom_id res chain seq x y z
N MET A 1 -6.63 4.22 10.32
CA MET A 1 -6.04 4.74 9.07
C MET A 1 -4.70 5.35 9.42
N ALA A 2 -3.62 4.97 8.74
CA ALA A 2 -2.29 5.55 8.93
C ALA A 2 -1.84 6.18 7.60
N LEU A 3 -1.07 7.27 7.67
CA LEU A 3 -0.49 7.93 6.49
C LEU A 3 1.03 7.77 6.53
N CYS A 4 1.59 7.12 5.51
CA CYS A 4 3.03 6.95 5.35
C CYS A 4 3.54 7.92 4.28
N ARG A 5 4.50 8.78 4.63
CA ARG A 5 5.12 9.68 3.65
C ARG A 5 6.05 8.89 2.75
N THR A 6 5.81 8.91 1.45
CA THR A 6 6.64 8.25 0.43
C THR A 6 7.81 9.12 -0.05
N GLY A 7 7.77 10.43 0.19
CA GLY A 7 8.78 11.37 -0.31
C GLY A 7 8.52 11.80 -1.75
N HIS A 8 9.53 12.35 -2.43
CA HIS A 8 9.39 12.76 -3.83
C HIS A 8 9.35 11.54 -4.75
N LEU A 9 8.28 11.42 -5.53
CA LEU A 9 8.10 10.42 -6.58
C LEU A 9 8.17 11.10 -7.95
N ARG A 10 9.05 10.63 -8.84
CA ARG A 10 9.09 11.09 -10.24
C ARG A 10 8.03 10.36 -11.05
N ALA A 11 7.40 11.06 -11.99
CA ALA A 11 6.51 10.42 -12.96
C ALA A 11 7.27 9.32 -13.73
N GLY A 12 6.71 8.10 -13.77
CA GLY A 12 7.33 6.93 -14.39
C GLY A 12 8.58 6.39 -13.70
N GLY A 13 8.98 6.96 -12.55
CA GLY A 13 10.12 6.52 -11.76
C GLY A 13 9.72 5.63 -10.58
N ARG A 14 10.70 4.89 -10.03
CA ARG A 14 10.51 4.11 -8.80
C ARG A 14 10.89 4.97 -7.59
N GLY A 15 10.00 5.04 -6.61
CA GLY A 15 10.28 5.66 -5.31
C GLY A 15 11.05 4.73 -4.36
N PRO A 16 11.42 5.22 -3.17
CA PRO A 16 11.95 4.37 -2.12
C PRO A 16 10.91 3.32 -1.68
N GLU A 17 11.39 2.15 -1.28
CA GLU A 17 10.55 1.10 -0.72
C GLU A 17 9.99 1.52 0.64
N THR A 18 8.74 1.18 0.91
CA THR A 18 8.08 1.39 2.22
C THR A 18 7.63 0.05 2.76
N THR A 19 8.13 -0.32 3.93
CA THR A 19 7.72 -1.54 4.64
C THR A 19 6.64 -1.20 5.66
N VAL A 20 5.59 -2.03 5.72
CA VAL A 20 4.51 -1.90 6.70
C VAL A 20 4.38 -3.22 7.46
N ASP A 21 4.69 -3.18 8.75
CA ASP A 21 4.50 -4.33 9.63
C ASP A 21 3.06 -4.34 10.16
N LEU A 22 2.33 -5.41 9.89
CA LEU A 22 0.95 -5.60 10.34
C LEU A 22 0.87 -6.73 11.36
N ARG A 23 0.01 -6.55 12.36
CA ARG A 23 -0.36 -7.58 13.33
C ARG A 23 -1.86 -7.62 13.45
N THR A 24 -2.41 -8.83 13.46
CA THR A 24 -3.83 -9.06 13.76
C THR A 24 -4.02 -9.27 15.24
N ASP A 25 -5.17 -8.85 15.76
CA ASP A 25 -5.65 -9.37 17.03
C ASP A 25 -6.29 -10.75 16.77
N GLY A 26 -5.87 -11.77 17.53
CA GLY A 26 -6.26 -13.16 17.28
C GLY A 26 -5.73 -13.76 15.97
N ARG A 27 -6.45 -14.77 15.45
CA ARG A 27 -6.10 -15.57 14.26
C ARG A 27 -7.26 -15.58 13.25
N PRO A 28 -7.45 -14.52 12.47
CA PRO A 28 -8.47 -14.49 11.42
C PRO A 28 -8.09 -15.45 10.27
N ASP A 29 -9.09 -16.07 9.66
CA ASP A 29 -8.88 -16.94 8.48
C ASP A 29 -8.46 -16.16 7.22
N GLU A 30 -8.79 -14.86 7.16
CA GLU A 30 -8.43 -13.97 6.05
C GLU A 30 -8.24 -12.52 6.53
N VAL A 31 -7.24 -11.83 5.94
CA VAL A 31 -7.02 -10.39 6.11
C VAL A 31 -6.85 -9.74 4.74
N VAL A 32 -7.48 -8.56 4.56
CA VAL A 32 -7.33 -7.74 3.35
C VAL A 32 -6.68 -6.42 3.71
N VAL A 33 -5.55 -6.11 3.07
CA VAL A 33 -4.89 -4.81 3.18
C VAL A 33 -5.30 -3.94 1.99
N ARG A 34 -5.81 -2.74 2.29
CA ARG A 34 -6.10 -1.71 1.30
C ARG A 34 -5.07 -0.60 1.42
N ILE A 35 -4.39 -0.30 0.32
CA ILE A 35 -3.41 0.77 0.23
C ILE A 35 -3.94 1.77 -0.78
N ASP A 36 -4.15 3.00 -0.31
CA ASP A 36 -4.61 4.11 -1.14
C ASP A 36 -3.49 5.16 -1.29
N THR A 37 -3.36 5.76 -2.47
CA THR A 37 -2.44 6.88 -2.69
C THR A 37 -3.12 8.21 -2.36
N ALA A 38 -2.60 8.89 -1.33
CA ALA A 38 -2.98 10.27 -1.02
C ALA A 38 -2.03 11.26 -1.72
N TRP A 39 -2.51 11.94 -2.76
CA TRP A 39 -1.72 12.94 -3.47
C TRP A 39 -1.63 14.27 -2.71
N ASN A 40 -0.47 14.91 -2.77
CA ASN A 40 -0.20 16.20 -2.14
C ASN A 40 0.62 17.12 -3.07
N GLY A 41 0.69 18.41 -2.74
CA GLY A 41 1.53 19.38 -3.48
C GLY A 41 1.04 19.71 -4.89
N GLY A 42 -0.27 19.58 -5.15
CA GLY A 42 -0.87 19.86 -6.46
C GLY A 42 -0.70 18.74 -7.49
N ALA A 43 -0.09 17.62 -7.13
CA ALA A 43 -0.03 16.43 -7.96
C ALA A 43 -1.38 15.68 -7.95
N SER A 44 -1.70 15.04 -9.06
CA SER A 44 -2.83 14.12 -9.20
C SER A 44 -2.50 13.13 -10.31
N ASP A 45 -2.84 11.85 -10.14
CA ASP A 45 -2.95 10.92 -11.26
C ASP A 45 -4.39 10.97 -11.80
N ARG A 46 -4.52 10.99 -13.13
CA ARG A 46 -5.80 11.07 -13.84
C ARG A 46 -6.48 9.71 -13.93
N ASN A 47 -5.73 8.62 -13.73
CA ASN A 47 -6.28 7.29 -13.61
C ASN A 47 -6.52 6.95 -12.13
N SER A 48 -7.76 7.08 -11.67
CA SER A 48 -8.13 6.78 -10.27
C SER A 48 -7.93 5.33 -9.86
N GLU A 49 -7.82 4.40 -10.82
CA GLU A 49 -7.54 3.00 -10.53
C GLU A 49 -6.11 2.80 -10.02
N ASN A 50 -5.17 3.65 -10.44
CA ASN A 50 -3.79 3.64 -9.94
C ASN A 50 -3.70 4.06 -8.47
N HIS A 51 -4.78 4.59 -7.88
CA HIS A 51 -4.76 5.04 -6.50
C HIS A 51 -5.05 3.91 -5.52
N GLN A 52 -5.69 2.82 -5.96
CA GLN A 52 -6.22 1.79 -5.08
C GLN A 52 -5.53 0.46 -5.34
N HIS A 53 -4.84 -0.05 -4.32
CA HIS A 53 -4.23 -1.37 -4.36
C HIS A 53 -4.86 -2.27 -3.30
N ARG A 54 -5.34 -3.43 -3.73
CA ARG A 54 -5.84 -4.49 -2.86
C ARG A 54 -4.85 -5.63 -2.85
N VAL A 55 -4.40 -5.94 -1.65
CA VAL A 55 -3.37 -6.93 -1.39
C VAL A 55 -3.99 -8.01 -0.49
N PRO A 56 -4.38 -9.17 -1.06
CA PRO A 56 -4.73 -10.34 -0.27
C PRO A 56 -3.48 -10.87 0.43
N ALA A 57 -3.57 -11.08 1.75
CA ALA A 57 -2.49 -11.67 2.55
C ALA A 57 -3.03 -12.91 3.28
N PRO A 58 -3.15 -14.06 2.58
CA PRO A 58 -3.61 -15.29 3.21
C PRO A 58 -2.57 -15.80 4.23
N ASP A 59 -3.04 -16.50 5.27
CA ASP A 59 -2.20 -17.05 6.34
C ASP A 59 -1.47 -18.33 5.90
N THR A 60 -0.64 -18.21 4.86
CA THR A 60 0.17 -19.34 4.34
C THR A 60 1.54 -19.41 5.01
N GLY A 61 1.96 -18.37 5.72
CA GLY A 61 3.31 -18.21 6.25
C GLY A 61 4.34 -17.67 5.24
N ASP A 62 3.94 -17.40 4.00
CA ASP A 62 4.83 -16.86 2.97
C ASP A 62 5.00 -15.34 3.07
N LYS A 63 6.18 -14.85 2.68
CA LYS A 63 6.40 -13.41 2.44
C LYS A 63 5.83 -13.04 1.08
N TYR A 64 4.90 -12.09 1.05
CA TYR A 64 4.35 -11.56 -0.19
C TYR A 64 4.99 -10.21 -0.55
N VAL A 65 5.32 -10.02 -1.84
CA VAL A 65 5.86 -8.79 -2.41
C VAL A 65 4.87 -8.26 -3.43
N PHE A 66 4.52 -6.98 -3.36
CA PHE A 66 3.58 -6.28 -4.25
C PHE A 66 4.24 -5.05 -4.87
#